data_AF-A0A7W2TDI5-F1
#
_entry.id   AF-A0A7W2TDI5-F1
#
_cell.length_a   1.000
_cell.length_b   1.000
_cell.length_c   1.000
_cell.angle_alpha   90.00
_cell.angle_beta   90.00
_cell.angle_gamma   90.00
#
_symmetry.space_group_name_H-M   'P 1'
#
loop_
_entity.id
_entity.type
_entity.pdbx_description
1 polymer ?
#
loop_
_entity_poly.entity_id
_entity_poly.type
_entity_poly.pdbx_seq_one_letter_code
_entity_poly.pdbx_strand_id
1 'polypeptide(L)'
;MIKNKFGRFQKIRQRHKYIIQYGLIIAVSAFIYYVPSLLNLIGFTDIKPGDYFKPHLKTPIDSIYFSVVSITTLGFGDINPISQIMRAVVSIEVLLGIVTIGQALHSITVKAEEDKRLPHRLAAYEDVRLLTTRLISYWKDIYLQSVPKKYPASLTELLSQENINKMGMCLDLDAKPSVTPPRTWWQWLPEKVNEMTVMSDKILERHVQVLDPLAYSYIHNLLSDGMLSPMKGSIMNAVRQSDKAMGFPRPTNYGCYLADNEDSLKPIIDLDNWCQKEYSILKNSSNILIKEPFKVPAIESIVDNPASLISQEKLQAQLIKQEEYRARTEA
;
A
#
# COMPACT_ATOMS: atom_id res chain seq x y z
N MET A 1 22.15 -13.35 -0.61
CA MET A 1 22.46 -14.12 0.62
C MET A 1 23.01 -13.28 1.79
N ILE A 2 23.77 -12.20 1.55
CA ILE A 2 24.46 -11.40 2.59
C ILE A 2 23.53 -10.42 3.35
N LYS A 3 22.50 -9.84 2.72
CA LYS A 3 21.55 -8.92 3.40
C LYS A 3 20.55 -9.60 4.34
N ASN A 4 20.24 -10.88 4.10
CA ASN A 4 19.39 -11.69 5.00
C ASN A 4 20.07 -11.91 6.37
N LYS A 5 21.41 -11.91 6.39
CA LYS A 5 22.18 -11.85 7.63
C LYS A 5 22.00 -10.49 8.30
N PHE A 6 22.09 -9.37 7.59
CA PHE A 6 22.06 -8.02 8.17
C PHE A 6 20.74 -7.65 8.88
N GLY A 7 19.59 -7.93 8.25
CA GLY A 7 18.28 -7.73 8.89
C GLY A 7 18.07 -8.66 10.09
N ARG A 8 18.52 -9.91 9.99
CA ARG A 8 18.53 -10.87 11.10
C ARG A 8 19.48 -10.42 12.23
N PHE A 9 20.62 -9.80 11.90
CA PHE A 9 21.60 -9.24 12.84
C PHE A 9 21.05 -8.00 13.56
N GLN A 10 20.37 -7.08 12.88
CA GLN A 10 19.65 -5.98 13.55
C GLN A 10 18.53 -6.52 14.46
N LYS A 11 17.77 -7.50 13.98
CA LYS A 11 16.66 -8.15 14.70
C LYS A 11 17.15 -8.93 15.94
N ILE A 12 18.36 -9.49 15.91
CA ILE A 12 19.06 -10.11 17.05
C ILE A 12 19.57 -9.01 18.00
N ARG A 13 20.25 -7.99 17.47
CA ARG A 13 20.84 -6.88 18.24
C ARG A 13 19.83 -6.13 19.09
N GLN A 14 18.61 -5.91 18.60
CA GLN A 14 17.57 -5.20 19.34
C GLN A 14 16.96 -6.05 20.48
N ARG A 15 16.77 -7.35 20.26
CA ARG A 15 16.36 -8.28 21.34
C ARG A 15 17.43 -8.39 22.43
N HIS A 16 18.69 -8.43 22.03
CA HIS A 16 19.81 -8.48 22.98
C HIS A 16 19.88 -7.20 23.80
N LYS A 17 19.57 -6.03 23.22
CA LYS A 17 19.58 -4.75 23.95
C LYS A 17 18.64 -4.76 25.17
N TYR A 18 17.38 -5.19 25.02
CA TYR A 18 16.42 -5.19 26.14
C TYR A 18 16.74 -6.27 27.17
N ILE A 19 17.18 -7.46 26.74
CA ILE A 19 17.61 -8.54 27.64
C ILE A 19 18.83 -8.10 28.45
N ILE A 20 19.82 -7.45 27.81
CA ILE A 20 21.01 -6.92 28.46
C ILE A 20 20.64 -5.79 29.43
N GLN A 21 19.75 -4.87 29.03
CA GLN A 21 19.29 -3.79 29.91
C GLN A 21 18.58 -4.32 31.15
N TYR A 22 17.69 -5.30 30.98
CA TYR A 22 16.99 -5.95 32.08
C TYR A 22 17.94 -6.69 33.03
N GLY A 23 18.89 -7.45 32.48
CA GLY A 23 19.94 -8.13 33.26
C GLY A 23 20.85 -7.14 33.99
N LEU A 24 21.14 -5.98 33.40
CA LEU A 24 21.95 -4.93 34.01
C LEU A 24 21.23 -4.27 35.19
N ILE A 25 19.92 -3.99 35.07
CA ILE A 25 19.11 -3.48 36.19
C ILE A 25 19.16 -4.47 37.36
N ILE A 26 18.92 -5.76 37.10
CA ILE A 26 18.98 -6.80 38.14
C ILE A 26 20.36 -6.86 38.80
N ALA A 27 21.43 -6.89 38.01
CA ALA A 27 22.79 -6.98 38.53
C ALA A 27 23.17 -5.76 39.38
N VAL A 28 22.81 -4.55 38.93
CA VAL A 28 23.08 -3.29 39.65
C VAL A 28 22.27 -3.21 40.94
N SER A 29 20.98 -3.52 40.90
CA SER A 29 20.13 -3.54 42.10
C SER A 29 20.60 -4.59 43.10
N ALA A 30 20.89 -5.81 42.65
CA ALA A 30 21.40 -6.87 43.51
C ALA A 30 22.73 -6.51 44.18
N PHE A 31 23.60 -5.82 43.44
CA PHE A 31 24.84 -5.26 44.00
C PHE A 31 24.54 -4.20 45.06
N ILE A 32 23.66 -3.22 44.78
CA ILE A 32 23.25 -2.18 45.74
C ILE A 32 22.65 -2.80 47.02
N TYR A 33 21.85 -3.86 46.90
CA TYR A 33 21.26 -4.56 48.05
C TYR A 33 22.30 -5.33 48.87
N TYR A 34 23.34 -5.87 48.22
CA TYR A 34 24.36 -6.68 48.90
C TYR A 34 25.49 -5.84 49.53
N VAL A 35 25.83 -4.67 48.95
CA VAL A 35 26.95 -3.81 49.40
C VAL A 35 26.91 -3.48 50.90
N PRO A 36 25.78 -3.09 51.52
CA PRO A 36 25.75 -2.82 52.97
C PRO A 36 26.16 -4.02 53.82
N SER A 37 25.78 -5.23 53.41
CA SER A 37 26.17 -6.48 54.10
C SER A 37 27.66 -6.77 53.94
N LEU A 38 28.25 -6.43 52.79
CA LEU A 38 29.68 -6.56 52.53
C LEU A 38 30.51 -5.53 53.32
N LEU A 39 30.05 -4.28 53.41
CA LEU A 39 30.74 -3.21 54.15
C LEU A 39 30.79 -3.47 55.66
N ASN A 40 29.74 -4.08 56.22
CA ASN A 40 29.74 -4.54 57.61
C ASN A 40 30.80 -5.64 57.82
N LEU A 41 30.87 -6.64 56.92
CA LEU A 41 31.83 -7.75 57.05
C LEU A 41 33.30 -7.28 57.16
N ILE A 42 33.66 -6.19 56.47
CA ILE A 42 35.01 -5.61 56.48
C ILE A 42 35.24 -4.58 57.61
N GLY A 43 34.27 -4.39 58.51
CA GLY A 43 34.39 -3.50 59.67
C GLY A 43 34.30 -2.00 59.34
N PHE A 44 33.78 -1.63 58.16
CA PHE A 44 33.70 -0.23 57.73
C PHE A 44 32.47 0.51 58.30
N THR A 45 31.45 -0.23 58.77
CA THR A 45 30.21 0.34 59.31
C THR A 45 29.69 -0.49 60.50
N ASP A 46 29.26 0.15 61.59
CA ASP A 46 28.62 -0.50 62.75
C ASP A 46 27.15 -0.93 62.52
N ILE A 47 26.69 -0.88 61.26
CA ILE A 47 25.28 -1.10 60.88
C ILE A 47 25.02 -2.59 60.77
N LYS A 48 24.15 -3.16 61.61
CA LYS A 48 23.96 -4.61 61.70
C LYS A 48 23.29 -5.14 60.41
N PRO A 49 23.50 -6.42 60.03
CA PRO A 49 22.90 -7.02 58.82
C PRO A 49 21.36 -7.09 58.81
N GLY A 50 20.70 -6.50 59.82
CA GLY A 50 19.26 -6.44 60.03
C GLY A 50 18.61 -5.08 60.00
N ASP A 51 19.32 -4.04 59.55
CA ASP A 51 18.74 -2.70 59.48
C ASP A 51 18.10 -2.42 58.12
N TYR A 52 18.39 -3.23 57.10
CA TYR A 52 18.02 -2.98 55.71
C TYR A 52 16.94 -3.92 55.15
N PHE A 53 17.05 -5.22 55.41
CA PHE A 53 16.14 -6.26 54.91
C PHE A 53 15.76 -7.28 56.00
N LYS A 54 14.53 -7.81 55.90
CA LYS A 54 14.02 -8.90 56.73
C LYS A 54 13.52 -10.05 55.84
N PRO A 55 14.03 -11.28 55.99
CA PRO A 55 15.22 -11.67 56.75
C PRO A 55 16.50 -11.09 56.13
N HIS A 56 17.62 -11.24 56.81
CA HIS A 56 18.91 -10.75 56.34
C HIS A 56 19.32 -11.46 55.05
N LEU A 57 19.84 -10.69 54.09
CA LEU A 57 20.43 -11.22 52.87
C LEU A 57 21.73 -11.94 53.24
N LYS A 58 21.77 -13.26 53.08
CA LYS A 58 22.94 -14.08 53.45
C LYS A 58 23.90 -14.22 52.28
N THR A 59 23.37 -14.26 51.06
CA THR A 59 24.14 -14.49 49.84
C THR A 59 23.79 -13.46 48.76
N PRO A 60 24.69 -13.21 47.79
CA PRO A 60 24.37 -12.39 46.62
C PRO A 60 23.17 -12.93 45.81
N ILE A 61 22.91 -14.24 45.91
CA ILE A 61 21.78 -14.89 45.24
C ILE A 61 20.46 -14.39 45.83
N ASP A 62 20.39 -14.15 47.14
CA ASP A 62 19.20 -13.60 47.80
C ASP A 62 18.85 -12.20 47.25
N SER A 63 19.87 -11.39 46.97
CA SER A 63 19.70 -10.05 46.36
C SER A 63 19.22 -10.12 44.91
N ILE A 64 19.76 -11.05 44.11
CA ILE A 64 19.31 -11.30 42.73
C ILE A 64 17.87 -11.79 42.74
N TYR A 65 17.55 -12.75 43.61
CA TYR A 65 16.22 -13.29 43.78
C TYR A 65 15.21 -12.18 44.15
N PHE A 66 15.53 -11.35 45.16
CA PHE A 66 14.66 -10.25 45.58
C PHE A 66 14.44 -9.21 44.46
N SER A 67 15.51 -8.85 43.72
CA SER A 67 15.42 -7.97 42.56
C SER A 67 14.51 -8.54 41.46
N VAL A 68 14.68 -9.82 41.12
CA VAL A 68 13.86 -10.51 40.11
C VAL A 68 12.39 -10.55 40.56
N VAL A 69 12.11 -10.96 41.80
CA VAL A 69 10.73 -11.06 42.34
C VAL A 69 10.05 -9.69 42.40
N SER A 70 10.80 -8.63 42.70
CA SER A 70 10.30 -7.25 42.75
C SER A 70 9.98 -6.71 41.35
N ILE A 71 10.92 -6.82 40.40
CA ILE A 71 10.74 -6.34 39.02
C ILE A 71 9.65 -7.14 38.28
N THR A 72 9.58 -8.45 38.52
CA THR A 72 8.52 -9.31 37.95
C THR A 72 7.17 -9.14 38.63
N THR A 73 7.09 -8.30 39.66
CA THR A 73 5.87 -8.02 40.44
C THR A 73 5.27 -9.26 41.12
N LEU A 74 6.05 -10.34 41.27
CA LEU A 74 5.63 -11.55 41.97
C LEU A 74 5.45 -11.29 43.47
N GLY A 75 6.37 -10.54 44.07
CA GLY A 75 6.25 -10.02 45.43
C GLY A 75 5.92 -11.06 46.49
N PHE A 76 6.69 -12.16 46.57
CA PHE A 76 6.43 -13.25 47.53
C PHE A 76 6.44 -12.81 49.01
N GLY A 77 7.04 -11.65 49.31
CA GLY A 77 7.02 -11.05 50.64
C GLY A 77 7.93 -11.74 51.67
N ASP A 78 8.72 -12.69 51.20
CA ASP A 78 9.70 -13.45 51.98
C ASP A 78 10.95 -12.63 52.29
N ILE A 79 11.34 -11.68 51.43
CA ILE A 79 12.39 -10.67 51.68
C ILE A 79 11.78 -9.29 51.51
N ASN A 80 11.86 -8.45 52.55
CA ASN A 80 11.26 -7.11 52.54
C ASN A 80 12.24 -6.01 52.99
N PRO A 81 12.29 -4.84 52.31
CA PRO A 81 13.08 -3.70 52.73
C PRO A 81 12.46 -3.00 53.94
N ILE A 82 13.22 -2.90 55.03
CA ILE A 82 12.77 -2.28 56.29
C ILE A 82 13.30 -0.85 56.46
N SER A 83 14.46 -0.53 55.88
CA SER A 83 15.03 0.82 55.87
C SER A 83 14.31 1.74 54.87
N GLN A 84 14.15 3.02 55.22
CA GLN A 84 13.60 4.04 54.32
C GLN A 84 14.42 4.17 53.03
N ILE A 85 15.75 4.09 53.13
CA ILE A 85 16.65 4.18 51.97
C ILE A 85 16.43 3.00 51.03
N MET A 86 16.37 1.77 51.56
CA MET A 86 16.13 0.59 50.73
C MET A 86 14.74 0.60 50.10
N ARG A 87 13.71 1.07 50.81
CA ARG A 87 12.37 1.25 50.22
C ARG A 87 12.39 2.21 49.03
N ALA A 88 13.16 3.30 49.11
CA ALA A 88 13.31 4.24 48.00
C ALA A 88 14.04 3.60 46.81
N VAL A 89 15.14 2.87 47.07
CA VAL A 89 15.90 2.15 46.03
C VAL A 89 15.02 1.11 45.32
N VAL A 90 14.31 0.28 46.09
CA VAL A 90 13.39 -0.73 45.54
C VAL A 90 12.26 -0.08 44.75
N SER A 91 11.73 1.04 45.22
CA SER A 91 10.70 1.77 44.47
C SER A 91 11.22 2.26 43.11
N ILE A 92 12.44 2.79 43.06
CA ILE A 92 13.08 3.22 41.81
C ILE A 92 13.35 2.02 40.90
N GLU A 93 13.86 0.91 41.44
CA GLU A 93 14.08 -0.33 40.71
C GLU A 93 12.78 -0.80 40.04
N VAL A 94 11.70 -0.89 40.79
CA VAL A 94 10.40 -1.36 40.27
C VAL A 94 9.91 -0.45 39.15
N LEU A 95 10.03 0.87 39.29
CA LEU A 95 9.66 1.82 38.22
C LEU A 95 10.50 1.61 36.95
N LEU A 96 11.82 1.46 37.08
CA LEU A 96 12.72 1.19 35.94
C LEU A 96 12.42 -0.18 35.30
N GLY A 97 12.11 -1.17 36.12
CA GLY A 97 11.70 -2.51 35.71
C GLY A 97 10.45 -2.49 34.85
N ILE A 98 9.39 -1.81 35.31
CA ILE A 98 8.12 -1.67 34.59
C ILE A 98 8.34 -0.99 33.23
N VAL A 99 9.10 0.11 33.18
CA VAL A 99 9.41 0.80 31.91
C VAL A 99 10.14 -0.12 30.94
N THR A 100 11.12 -0.88 31.44
CA THR A 100 11.91 -1.81 30.62
C THR A 100 11.05 -2.96 30.07
N ILE A 101 10.15 -3.52 30.89
CA ILE A 101 9.19 -4.54 30.47
C ILE A 101 8.23 -3.98 29.42
N GLY A 102 7.70 -2.77 29.62
CA GLY A 102 6.82 -2.10 28.67
C GLY A 102 7.47 -1.89 27.30
N GLN A 103 8.73 -1.45 27.27
CA GLN A 103 9.52 -1.33 26.03
C GLN A 103 9.76 -2.68 25.36
N ALA A 104 10.06 -3.72 26.12
CA ALA A 104 10.25 -5.07 25.60
C ALA A 104 8.96 -5.60 24.96
N LEU A 105 7.82 -5.48 25.65
CA LEU A 105 6.51 -5.88 25.14
C LEU A 105 6.15 -5.13 23.86
N HIS A 106 6.29 -3.80 23.83
CA HIS A 106 6.03 -3.00 22.63
C HIS A 106 6.87 -3.48 21.44
N SER A 107 8.16 -3.76 21.66
CA SER A 107 9.04 -4.25 20.60
C SER A 107 8.65 -5.64 20.06
N ILE A 108 8.07 -6.50 20.90
CA ILE A 108 7.58 -7.82 20.51
C ILE A 108 6.29 -7.66 19.69
N THR A 109 5.36 -6.82 20.15
CA THR A 109 4.08 -6.57 19.48
C THR A 109 4.26 -5.96 18.10
N VAL A 110 5.00 -4.85 17.99
CA VAL A 110 5.26 -4.16 16.71
C VAL A 110 5.85 -5.14 15.69
N LYS A 111 6.78 -5.97 16.13
CA LYS A 111 7.44 -6.95 15.27
C LYS A 111 6.52 -8.10 14.85
N ALA A 112 5.69 -8.58 15.77
CA ALA A 112 4.69 -9.60 15.45
C ALA A 112 3.65 -9.07 14.45
N GLU A 113 3.30 -7.78 14.55
CA GLU A 113 2.47 -7.09 13.56
C GLU A 113 3.17 -6.92 12.22
N GLU A 114 4.45 -6.51 12.19
CA GLU A 114 5.24 -6.39 10.96
C GLU A 114 5.35 -7.71 10.20
N ASP A 115 5.69 -8.80 10.91
CA ASP A 115 5.84 -10.13 10.31
C ASP A 115 4.49 -10.64 9.74
N LYS A 116 3.35 -10.25 10.36
CA LYS A 116 1.99 -10.53 9.84
C LYS A 116 1.59 -9.58 8.71
N ARG A 117 2.03 -8.33 8.71
CA ARG A 117 1.62 -7.30 7.74
C ARG A 117 2.26 -7.52 6.37
N LEU A 118 3.46 -8.10 6.30
CA LEU A 118 4.16 -8.32 5.05
C LEU A 118 3.35 -9.11 4.00
N PRO A 119 2.79 -10.31 4.30
CA PRO A 119 1.98 -11.04 3.32
C PRO A 119 0.74 -10.25 2.88
N HIS A 120 0.09 -9.53 3.81
CA HIS A 120 -1.06 -8.69 3.46
C HIS A 120 -0.66 -7.50 2.58
N ARG A 121 0.50 -6.89 2.83
CA ARG A 121 1.04 -5.78 2.04
C ARG A 121 1.47 -6.25 0.65
N LEU A 122 2.04 -7.44 0.53
CA LEU A 122 2.34 -8.08 -0.75
C LEU A 122 1.09 -8.38 -1.55
N ALA A 123 0.03 -8.87 -0.91
CA ALA A 123 -1.26 -9.10 -1.56
C ALA A 123 -1.89 -7.80 -2.05
N ALA A 124 -1.88 -6.75 -1.22
CA ALA A 124 -2.34 -5.42 -1.61
C ALA A 124 -1.54 -4.87 -2.79
N TYR A 125 -0.21 -4.96 -2.74
CA TYR A 125 0.66 -4.55 -3.85
C TYR A 125 0.33 -5.30 -5.14
N GLU A 126 0.19 -6.63 -5.10
CA GLU A 126 -0.07 -7.42 -6.32
C GLU A 126 -1.44 -7.08 -6.92
N ASP A 127 -2.48 -6.94 -6.10
CA ASP A 127 -3.82 -6.58 -6.58
C ASP A 127 -3.82 -5.17 -7.20
N VAL A 128 -3.18 -4.18 -6.55
CA VAL A 128 -3.04 -2.82 -7.10
C VAL A 128 -2.20 -2.81 -8.37
N ARG A 129 -1.06 -3.50 -8.39
CA ARG A 129 -0.19 -3.62 -9.56
C ARG A 129 -0.94 -4.22 -10.75
N LEU A 130 -1.78 -5.23 -10.51
CA LEU A 130 -2.61 -5.85 -11.54
C LEU A 130 -3.70 -4.90 -12.05
N LEU A 131 -4.36 -4.14 -11.16
CA LEU A 131 -5.32 -3.10 -11.55
C LEU A 131 -4.65 -2.05 -12.44
N THR A 132 -3.52 -1.49 -12.00
CA THR A 132 -2.74 -0.50 -12.76
C THR A 132 -2.31 -1.05 -14.11
N THR A 133 -1.84 -2.30 -14.16
CA THR A 133 -1.47 -2.97 -15.42
C THR A 133 -2.65 -3.05 -16.39
N ARG A 134 -3.85 -3.39 -15.89
CA ARG A 134 -5.07 -3.46 -16.71
C ARG A 134 -5.51 -2.08 -17.21
N LEU A 135 -5.44 -1.06 -16.36
CA LEU A 135 -5.76 0.32 -16.72
C LEU A 135 -4.81 0.85 -17.82
N ILE A 136 -3.50 0.62 -17.66
CA ILE A 136 -2.51 1.02 -18.68
C ILE A 136 -2.73 0.23 -19.98
N SER A 137 -2.97 -1.08 -19.88
CA SER A 137 -3.19 -1.94 -21.05
C SER A 137 -4.45 -1.53 -21.82
N TYR A 138 -5.52 -1.15 -21.11
CA TYR A 138 -6.75 -0.65 -21.70
C TYR A 138 -6.50 0.55 -22.62
N TRP A 139 -5.81 1.58 -22.13
CA TRP A 139 -5.49 2.77 -22.93
C TRP A 139 -4.46 2.51 -24.01
N LYS A 140 -3.46 1.66 -23.74
CA LYS A 140 -2.49 1.20 -24.74
C LYS A 140 -3.20 0.52 -25.92
N ASP A 141 -4.11 -0.40 -25.64
CA ASP A 141 -4.79 -1.20 -26.66
C ASP A 141 -5.73 -0.33 -27.51
N ILE A 142 -6.38 0.66 -26.89
CA ILE A 142 -7.16 1.68 -27.60
C ILE A 142 -6.25 2.48 -28.54
N TYR A 143 -5.14 3.03 -28.03
CA TYR A 143 -4.21 3.82 -28.84
C TYR A 143 -3.68 3.02 -30.04
N LEU A 144 -3.14 1.83 -29.80
CA LEU A 144 -2.52 1.00 -30.85
C LEU A 144 -3.50 0.57 -31.95
N GLN A 145 -4.79 0.43 -31.62
CA GLN A 145 -5.80 -0.03 -32.56
C GLN A 145 -6.55 1.11 -33.25
N SER A 146 -6.36 2.36 -32.81
CA SER A 146 -7.10 3.52 -33.35
C SER A 146 -6.20 4.59 -33.96
N VAL A 147 -5.02 4.87 -33.41
CA VAL A 147 -4.24 6.05 -33.77
C VAL A 147 -3.13 5.70 -34.76
N PRO A 148 -3.10 6.26 -35.98
CA PRO A 148 -2.09 5.97 -37.00
C PRO A 148 -0.83 6.83 -36.78
N LYS A 149 -0.27 6.80 -35.58
CA LYS A 149 0.93 7.57 -35.22
C LYS A 149 1.90 6.69 -34.42
N LYS A 150 3.12 7.22 -34.25
CA LYS A 150 4.11 6.62 -33.36
C LYS A 150 3.52 6.48 -31.96
N TYR A 151 3.71 5.31 -31.36
CA TYR A 151 3.26 5.04 -30.02
C TYR A 151 4.02 5.91 -28.99
N PRO A 152 3.33 6.45 -27.97
CA PRO A 152 3.94 7.30 -26.94
C PRO A 152 5.07 6.60 -26.18
N ALA A 153 6.10 7.37 -25.80
CA ALA A 153 7.27 6.83 -25.10
C ALA A 153 7.05 6.63 -23.60
N SER A 154 6.02 7.26 -23.03
CA SER A 154 5.71 7.20 -21.60
C SER A 154 4.21 7.13 -21.33
N LEU A 155 3.86 6.70 -20.11
CA LEU A 155 2.46 6.67 -19.66
C LEU A 155 1.84 8.08 -19.62
N THR A 156 2.60 9.07 -19.14
CA THR A 156 2.16 10.47 -19.11
C THR A 156 1.86 11.00 -20.50
N GLU A 157 2.70 10.67 -21.49
CA GLU A 157 2.46 11.05 -22.88
C GLU A 157 1.23 10.30 -23.45
N LEU A 158 1.08 9.00 -23.18
CA LEU A 158 -0.08 8.21 -23.60
C LEU A 158 -1.40 8.80 -23.10
N LEU A 159 -1.44 9.23 -21.84
CA LEU A 159 -2.62 9.79 -21.17
C LEU A 159 -2.68 11.32 -21.21
N SER A 160 -1.89 11.96 -22.09
CA SER A 160 -1.97 13.41 -22.30
C SER A 160 -3.28 13.80 -22.99
N GLN A 161 -3.78 15.02 -22.73
CA GLN A 161 -5.01 15.50 -23.36
C GLN A 161 -4.96 15.41 -24.90
N GLU A 162 -3.80 15.65 -25.50
CA GLU A 162 -3.61 15.53 -26.95
C GLU A 162 -3.87 14.10 -27.45
N ASN A 163 -3.28 13.09 -26.79
CA ASN A 163 -3.44 11.70 -27.20
C ASN A 163 -4.82 11.13 -26.84
N ILE A 164 -5.42 11.58 -25.74
CA ILE A 164 -6.82 11.28 -25.41
C ILE A 164 -7.75 11.77 -26.52
N ASN A 165 -7.59 13.03 -26.96
CA ASN A 165 -8.38 13.59 -28.05
C ASN A 165 -8.19 12.81 -29.35
N LYS A 166 -6.95 12.42 -29.69
CA LYS A 166 -6.68 11.58 -30.87
C LYS A 166 -7.40 10.24 -30.81
N MET A 167 -7.34 9.54 -29.67
CA MET A 167 -8.07 8.28 -29.48
C MET A 167 -9.58 8.49 -29.66
N GLY A 168 -10.13 9.57 -29.09
CA GLY A 168 -11.53 9.96 -29.26
C GLY A 168 -11.93 10.22 -30.72
N MET A 169 -11.05 10.86 -31.50
CA MET A 169 -11.32 11.15 -32.92
C MET A 169 -11.15 9.92 -33.82
N CYS A 170 -10.20 9.05 -33.52
CA CYS A 170 -9.80 7.97 -34.43
C CYS A 170 -10.49 6.64 -34.17
N LEU A 171 -10.88 6.33 -32.93
CA LEU A 171 -11.44 5.02 -32.59
C LEU A 171 -12.87 4.87 -33.13
N ASP A 172 -13.07 3.97 -34.09
CA ASP A 172 -14.40 3.59 -34.57
C ASP A 172 -15.06 2.55 -33.65
N LEU A 173 -16.16 2.92 -33.00
CA LEU A 173 -16.84 2.04 -32.06
C LEU A 173 -17.54 0.84 -32.70
N ASP A 174 -17.83 0.90 -34.00
CA ASP A 174 -18.38 -0.24 -34.76
C ASP A 174 -17.32 -1.28 -35.12
N ALA A 175 -16.04 -0.90 -35.11
CA ALA A 175 -14.96 -1.83 -35.38
C ALA A 175 -14.84 -2.89 -34.29
N LYS A 176 -14.09 -3.96 -34.60
CA LYS A 176 -13.85 -5.07 -33.68
C LYS A 176 -12.41 -5.00 -33.17
N PRO A 177 -12.18 -4.83 -31.85
CA PRO A 177 -10.85 -4.97 -31.29
C PRO A 177 -10.29 -6.36 -31.55
N SER A 178 -8.96 -6.48 -31.52
CA SER A 178 -8.19 -7.71 -31.65
C SER A 178 -8.26 -8.56 -30.37
N VAL A 179 -9.48 -8.99 -30.02
CA VAL A 179 -9.78 -9.69 -28.76
C VAL A 179 -10.59 -10.96 -29.02
N THR A 180 -10.47 -11.91 -28.10
CA THR A 180 -11.19 -13.19 -28.15
C THR A 180 -12.16 -13.30 -26.96
N PRO A 181 -13.44 -13.66 -27.17
CA PRO A 181 -14.11 -13.83 -28.47
C PRO A 181 -14.28 -12.48 -29.21
N PRO A 182 -14.43 -12.49 -30.55
CA PRO A 182 -14.64 -11.27 -31.34
C PRO A 182 -15.94 -10.56 -30.95
N ARG A 183 -15.83 -9.26 -30.68
CA ARG A 183 -16.93 -8.36 -30.30
C ARG A 183 -16.63 -6.95 -30.77
N THR A 184 -17.59 -6.04 -30.73
CA THR A 184 -17.37 -4.62 -31.09
C THR A 184 -16.84 -3.82 -29.91
N TRP A 185 -16.24 -2.67 -30.17
CA TRP A 185 -15.82 -1.74 -29.10
C TRP A 185 -16.98 -1.29 -28.22
N TRP A 186 -18.20 -1.20 -28.79
CA TRP A 186 -19.44 -0.98 -28.04
C TRP A 186 -19.66 -1.95 -26.87
N GLN A 187 -19.23 -3.21 -27.03
CA GLN A 187 -19.37 -4.23 -26.00
C GLN A 187 -18.12 -4.29 -25.14
N TRP A 188 -16.95 -4.21 -25.75
CA TRP A 188 -15.68 -4.41 -25.06
C TRP A 188 -15.33 -3.30 -24.06
N LEU A 189 -15.52 -2.01 -24.42
CA LEU A 189 -15.13 -0.89 -23.53
C LEU A 189 -15.92 -0.91 -22.22
N PRO A 190 -17.28 -0.93 -22.23
CA PRO A 190 -18.05 -0.86 -20.99
C PRO A 190 -17.83 -2.10 -20.11
N GLU A 191 -17.66 -3.27 -20.72
CA GLU A 191 -17.36 -4.50 -19.99
C GLU A 191 -16.01 -4.42 -19.28
N LYS A 192 -14.96 -3.91 -19.96
CA LYS A 192 -13.64 -3.74 -19.34
C LYS A 192 -13.62 -2.68 -18.25
N VAL A 193 -14.32 -1.57 -18.45
CA VAL A 193 -14.51 -0.55 -17.40
C VAL A 193 -15.18 -1.18 -16.18
N ASN A 194 -16.27 -1.92 -16.37
CA ASN A 194 -16.99 -2.59 -15.28
C ASN A 194 -16.12 -3.64 -14.55
N GLU A 195 -15.35 -4.45 -15.28
CA GLU A 195 -14.38 -5.37 -14.66
C GLU A 195 -13.37 -4.65 -13.76
N MET A 196 -12.87 -3.49 -14.20
CA MET A 196 -11.91 -2.68 -13.44
C MET A 196 -12.56 -1.94 -12.27
N THR A 197 -13.81 -1.50 -12.40
CA THR A 197 -14.61 -0.93 -11.30
C THR A 197 -14.78 -1.97 -10.18
N VAL A 198 -15.28 -3.16 -10.51
CA VAL A 198 -15.47 -4.26 -9.54
C VAL A 198 -14.14 -4.69 -8.89
N MET A 199 -13.04 -4.67 -9.65
CA MET A 199 -11.72 -4.97 -9.11
C MET A 199 -11.24 -3.89 -8.13
N SER A 200 -11.47 -2.61 -8.46
CA SER A 200 -11.13 -1.47 -7.61
C SER A 200 -11.88 -1.50 -6.28
N ASP A 201 -13.20 -1.73 -6.31
CA ASP A 201 -14.02 -1.86 -5.09
C ASP A 201 -13.50 -2.98 -4.18
N LYS A 202 -13.25 -4.16 -4.77
CA LYS A 202 -12.69 -5.32 -4.03
C LYS A 202 -11.34 -5.02 -3.41
N ILE A 203 -10.49 -4.21 -4.05
CA ILE A 203 -9.20 -3.82 -3.50
C ILE A 203 -9.38 -2.95 -2.27
N LEU A 204 -10.27 -1.94 -2.34
CA LEU A 204 -10.56 -1.06 -1.22
C LEU A 204 -11.14 -1.83 -0.04
N GLU A 205 -12.08 -2.76 -0.29
CA GLU A 205 -12.68 -3.60 0.74
C GLU A 205 -11.67 -4.56 1.39
N ARG A 206 -10.90 -5.28 0.56
CA ARG A 206 -10.00 -6.35 1.03
C ARG A 206 -8.79 -5.80 1.77
N HIS A 207 -8.27 -4.65 1.35
CA HIS A 207 -6.97 -4.15 1.79
C HIS A 207 -7.04 -2.87 2.63
N VAL A 208 -8.22 -2.43 3.07
CA VAL A 208 -8.42 -1.16 3.80
C VAL A 208 -7.44 -0.95 4.97
N GLN A 209 -7.09 -2.01 5.70
CA GLN A 209 -6.22 -1.92 6.88
C GLN A 209 -4.72 -1.82 6.55
N VAL A 210 -4.32 -2.17 5.32
CA VAL A 210 -2.90 -2.35 4.96
C VAL A 210 -2.48 -1.47 3.79
N LEU A 211 -3.43 -1.12 2.92
CA LEU A 211 -3.21 -0.29 1.74
C LEU A 211 -2.67 1.10 2.13
N ASP A 212 -1.73 1.60 1.33
CA ASP A 212 -1.19 2.95 1.52
C ASP A 212 -2.30 3.99 1.32
N PRO A 213 -2.40 5.04 2.17
CA PRO A 213 -3.44 6.06 2.04
C PRO A 213 -3.48 6.75 0.68
N LEU A 214 -2.32 6.94 0.02
CA LEU A 214 -2.27 7.52 -1.33
C LEU A 214 -2.86 6.56 -2.35
N ALA A 215 -2.47 5.28 -2.31
CA ALA A 215 -3.03 4.27 -3.21
C ALA A 215 -4.55 4.10 -3.02
N TYR A 216 -5.01 4.12 -1.76
CA TYR A 216 -6.42 4.14 -1.44
C TYR A 216 -7.11 5.35 -2.08
N SER A 217 -6.56 6.54 -1.89
CA SER A 217 -7.10 7.79 -2.45
C SER A 217 -7.15 7.75 -3.99
N TYR A 218 -6.11 7.28 -4.66
CA TYR A 218 -6.11 7.18 -6.12
C TYR A 218 -7.16 6.21 -6.66
N ILE A 219 -7.33 5.04 -6.03
CA ILE A 219 -8.37 4.07 -6.43
C ILE A 219 -9.76 4.64 -6.13
N HIS A 220 -9.94 5.28 -4.99
CA HIS A 220 -11.20 5.94 -4.66
C HIS A 220 -11.53 7.04 -5.67
N ASN A 221 -10.56 7.88 -6.04
CA ASN A 221 -10.74 8.94 -7.03
C ASN A 221 -11.09 8.37 -8.41
N LEU A 222 -10.55 7.20 -8.79
CA LEU A 222 -10.98 6.52 -10.03
C LEU A 222 -12.47 6.18 -10.02
N LEU A 223 -13.00 5.78 -8.86
CA LEU A 223 -14.39 5.33 -8.67
C LEU A 223 -15.37 6.48 -8.46
N SER A 224 -14.97 7.58 -7.83
CA SER A 224 -15.85 8.72 -7.59
C SER A 224 -15.98 9.59 -8.84
N ASP A 225 -14.87 10.20 -9.24
CA ASP A 225 -14.81 11.31 -10.21
C ASP A 225 -13.98 10.96 -11.46
N GLY A 226 -13.24 9.86 -11.41
CA GLY A 226 -12.36 9.39 -12.48
C GLY A 226 -13.08 8.55 -13.54
N MET A 227 -12.27 7.89 -14.38
CA MET A 227 -12.75 7.06 -15.50
C MET A 227 -13.66 5.90 -15.09
N LEU A 228 -13.49 5.35 -13.88
CA LEU A 228 -14.25 4.18 -13.42
C LEU A 228 -15.56 4.55 -12.72
N SER A 229 -15.93 5.83 -12.72
CA SER A 229 -17.18 6.31 -12.14
C SER A 229 -18.38 5.56 -12.74
N PRO A 230 -19.30 5.01 -11.91
CA PRO A 230 -20.47 4.27 -12.39
C PRO A 230 -21.32 5.05 -13.41
N MET A 231 -21.35 6.38 -13.27
CA MET A 231 -22.04 7.27 -14.20
C MET A 231 -21.38 7.26 -15.59
N LYS A 232 -20.04 7.30 -15.66
CA LYS A 232 -19.30 7.26 -16.94
C LYS A 232 -19.42 5.90 -17.63
N GLY A 233 -19.35 4.80 -16.90
CA GLY A 233 -19.45 3.45 -17.48
C GLY A 233 -20.78 3.18 -18.21
N SER A 234 -21.85 3.86 -17.80
CA SER A 234 -23.19 3.70 -18.40
C SER A 234 -23.49 4.72 -19.51
N ILE A 235 -22.76 5.83 -19.58
CA ILE A 235 -23.11 6.96 -20.44
C ILE A 235 -23.08 6.60 -21.93
N MET A 236 -22.10 5.80 -22.36
CA MET A 236 -21.98 5.40 -23.76
C MET A 236 -23.21 4.61 -24.22
N ASN A 237 -23.66 3.66 -23.40
CA ASN A 237 -24.82 2.83 -23.70
C ASN A 237 -26.12 3.65 -23.63
N ALA A 238 -26.26 4.53 -22.63
CA ALA A 238 -27.41 5.40 -22.48
C ALA A 238 -27.56 6.38 -23.66
N VAL A 239 -26.45 7.05 -24.04
CA VAL A 239 -26.40 7.93 -25.20
C VAL A 239 -26.78 7.18 -26.47
N ARG A 240 -26.21 6.00 -26.69
CA ARG A 240 -26.52 5.19 -27.87
C ARG A 240 -27.98 4.72 -27.92
N GLN A 241 -28.57 4.37 -26.78
CA GLN A 241 -29.99 4.02 -26.70
C GLN A 241 -30.88 5.21 -27.01
N SER A 242 -30.54 6.39 -26.48
CA SER A 242 -31.23 7.65 -26.75
C SER A 242 -31.17 8.01 -28.24
N ASP A 243 -29.97 7.96 -28.84
CA ASP A 243 -29.78 8.22 -30.26
C ASP A 243 -30.62 7.29 -31.14
N LYS A 244 -30.71 5.99 -30.79
CA LYS A 244 -31.58 5.04 -31.47
C LYS A 244 -33.07 5.36 -31.33
N ALA A 245 -33.51 5.76 -30.14
CA ALA A 245 -34.90 6.10 -29.88
C ALA A 245 -35.35 7.35 -30.66
N MET A 246 -34.44 8.32 -30.82
CA MET A 246 -34.69 9.56 -31.57
C MET A 246 -34.38 9.44 -33.07
N GLY A 247 -33.73 8.36 -33.51
CA GLY A 247 -33.21 8.26 -34.87
C GLY A 247 -32.07 9.23 -35.17
N PHE A 248 -31.37 9.73 -34.14
CA PHE A 248 -30.28 10.68 -34.27
C PHE A 248 -29.01 10.00 -34.79
N PRO A 249 -28.48 10.37 -35.97
CA PRO A 249 -27.34 9.68 -36.58
C PRO A 249 -26.00 10.25 -36.06
N ARG A 250 -25.69 10.00 -34.79
CA ARG A 250 -24.40 10.42 -34.20
C ARG A 250 -23.24 9.66 -34.86
N PRO A 251 -22.11 10.33 -35.20
CA PRO A 251 -20.89 9.65 -35.61
C PRO A 251 -20.43 8.58 -34.62
N THR A 252 -19.74 7.54 -35.10
CA THR A 252 -19.36 6.37 -34.29
C THR A 252 -17.97 6.47 -33.68
N ASN A 253 -17.28 7.60 -33.84
CA ASN A 253 -15.99 7.82 -33.20
C ASN A 253 -16.17 8.00 -31.68
N TYR A 254 -15.23 7.45 -30.91
CA TYR A 254 -15.31 7.34 -29.44
C TYR A 254 -15.61 8.67 -28.72
N GLY A 255 -14.98 9.75 -29.17
CA GLY A 255 -15.11 11.09 -28.57
C GLY A 255 -16.53 11.68 -28.62
N CYS A 256 -17.43 11.14 -29.45
CA CYS A 256 -18.83 11.56 -29.49
C CYS A 256 -19.69 10.98 -28.36
N TYR A 257 -19.18 9.99 -27.61
CA TYR A 257 -19.90 9.29 -26.54
C TYR A 257 -19.24 9.44 -25.18
N LEU A 258 -17.91 9.53 -25.14
CA LEU A 258 -17.17 9.75 -23.91
C LEU A 258 -15.98 10.68 -24.18
N ALA A 259 -15.84 11.70 -23.34
CA ALA A 259 -14.68 12.56 -23.29
C ALA A 259 -14.03 12.41 -21.92
N ASP A 260 -13.10 11.46 -21.81
CA ASP A 260 -12.16 11.50 -20.70
C ASP A 260 -11.22 12.69 -20.88
N ASN A 261 -10.70 13.16 -19.76
CA ASN A 261 -9.71 14.22 -19.72
C ASN A 261 -8.51 13.78 -18.89
N GLU A 262 -7.41 14.51 -19.04
CA GLU A 262 -6.16 14.21 -18.34
C GLU A 262 -6.36 14.11 -16.82
N ASP A 263 -7.17 14.98 -16.23
CA ASP A 263 -7.48 14.96 -14.79
C ASP A 263 -8.16 13.66 -14.33
N SER A 264 -9.11 13.16 -15.11
CA SER A 264 -9.83 11.91 -14.80
C SER A 264 -8.97 10.65 -14.94
N LEU A 265 -7.86 10.74 -15.69
CA LEU A 265 -6.90 9.65 -15.91
C LEU A 265 -5.63 9.77 -15.06
N LYS A 266 -5.38 10.94 -14.48
CA LYS A 266 -4.24 11.21 -13.58
C LYS A 266 -4.05 10.16 -12.48
N PRO A 267 -5.11 9.64 -11.81
CA PRO A 267 -4.92 8.60 -10.80
C PRO A 267 -4.25 7.33 -11.33
N ILE A 268 -4.34 7.03 -12.64
CA ILE A 268 -3.65 5.88 -13.26
C ILE A 268 -2.13 6.10 -13.24
N ILE A 269 -1.67 7.31 -13.56
CA ILE A 269 -0.25 7.70 -13.52
C ILE A 269 0.26 7.64 -12.07
N ASP A 270 -0.52 8.18 -11.14
CA ASP A 270 -0.17 8.19 -9.72
C ASP A 270 -0.09 6.78 -9.14
N LEU A 271 -0.99 5.87 -9.55
CA LEU A 271 -0.93 4.46 -9.18
C LEU A 271 0.28 3.74 -9.75
N ASP A 272 0.70 4.06 -10.98
CA ASP A 272 1.92 3.49 -11.56
C ASP A 272 3.17 3.95 -10.79
N ASN A 273 3.27 5.25 -10.49
CA ASN A 273 4.33 5.80 -9.66
C ASN A 273 4.36 5.16 -8.27
N TRP A 274 3.19 4.96 -7.66
CA TRP A 274 3.07 4.24 -6.39
C TRP A 274 3.57 2.80 -6.52
N CYS A 275 3.18 2.07 -7.57
CA CYS A 275 3.63 0.70 -7.82
C CYS A 275 5.16 0.61 -7.96
N GLN A 276 5.79 1.57 -8.65
CA GLN A 276 7.24 1.63 -8.82
C GLN A 276 7.97 1.87 -7.48
N LYS A 277 7.46 2.82 -6.68
CA LYS A 277 7.99 3.12 -5.35
C LYS A 277 7.84 1.91 -4.42
N GLU A 278 6.65 1.32 -4.38
CA GLU A 278 6.32 0.21 -3.49
C GLU A 278 7.11 -1.06 -3.85
N TYR A 279 7.25 -1.36 -5.14
CA TYR A 279 8.13 -2.42 -5.63
C TYR A 279 9.57 -2.26 -5.12
N SER A 280 10.11 -1.04 -5.20
CA SER A 280 11.47 -0.75 -4.74
C SER A 280 11.64 -0.98 -3.24
N ILE A 281 10.63 -0.63 -2.43
CA ILE A 281 10.63 -0.87 -0.98
C ILE A 281 10.55 -2.38 -0.69
N LEU A 282 9.64 -3.10 -1.34
CA LEU A 282 9.41 -4.53 -1.10
C LEU A 282 10.58 -5.40 -1.57
N LYS A 283 11.20 -5.06 -2.71
CA LYS A 283 12.42 -5.70 -3.23
C LYS A 283 13.63 -5.50 -2.32
N ASN A 284 13.73 -4.33 -1.68
CA ASN A 284 14.82 -4.03 -0.76
C ASN A 284 14.64 -4.67 0.63
N SER A 285 13.39 -4.87 1.06
CA SER A 285 13.05 -5.40 2.38
C SER A 285 12.96 -6.93 2.42
N SER A 286 12.81 -7.61 1.28
CA SER A 286 12.63 -9.06 1.23
C SER A 286 13.37 -9.70 0.04
N ASN A 287 13.87 -10.93 0.19
CA ASN A 287 14.41 -11.73 -0.94
C ASN A 287 13.27 -12.42 -1.73
N ILE A 288 12.04 -11.91 -1.66
CA ILE A 288 10.89 -12.53 -2.31
C ILE A 288 10.88 -12.09 -3.78
N LEU A 289 10.60 -13.03 -4.68
CA LEU A 289 10.41 -12.73 -6.10
C LEU A 289 9.05 -12.05 -6.27
N ILE A 290 9.06 -10.74 -6.45
CA ILE A 290 7.86 -9.92 -6.66
C ILE A 290 7.83 -9.50 -8.14
N LYS A 291 6.66 -9.51 -8.76
CA LYS A 291 6.50 -9.08 -10.15
C LYS A 291 6.73 -7.58 -10.28
N GLU A 292 7.44 -7.19 -11.33
CA GLU A 292 7.69 -5.77 -11.60
C GLU A 292 6.40 -5.05 -12.03
N PRO A 293 6.29 -3.73 -11.79
CA PRO A 293 5.29 -2.89 -12.43
C PRO A 293 5.35 -2.99 -13.95
N PHE A 294 4.21 -2.78 -14.60
CA PHE A 294 4.14 -2.78 -16.06
C PHE A 294 4.98 -1.62 -16.62
N LYS A 295 5.74 -1.90 -17.68
CA LYS A 295 6.51 -0.87 -18.39
C LYS A 295 5.86 -0.66 -19.76
N VAL A 296 5.53 0.60 -20.05
CA VAL A 296 5.06 1.00 -21.37
C VAL A 296 6.17 0.69 -22.38
N PRO A 297 5.94 -0.19 -23.37
CA PRO A 297 6.99 -0.58 -24.31
C PRO A 297 7.31 0.58 -25.25
N ALA A 298 8.60 0.78 -25.54
CA ALA A 298 9.03 1.64 -26.63
C ALA A 298 8.70 0.93 -27.96
N ILE A 299 7.58 1.29 -28.57
CA ILE A 299 7.21 0.80 -29.90
C ILE A 299 7.72 1.83 -30.90
N GLU A 300 8.78 1.48 -31.63
CA GLU A 300 9.45 2.40 -32.57
C GLU A 300 8.71 2.51 -33.91
N SER A 301 7.96 1.47 -34.30
CA SER A 301 7.24 1.41 -35.58
C SER A 301 5.90 2.13 -35.52
N ILE A 302 5.61 2.91 -36.57
CA ILE A 302 4.28 3.49 -36.79
C ILE A 302 3.36 2.38 -37.30
N VAL A 303 2.14 2.30 -36.77
CA VAL A 303 1.07 1.47 -37.33
C VAL A 303 0.25 2.36 -38.26
N ASP A 304 0.54 2.31 -39.56
CA ASP A 304 -0.06 3.25 -40.53
C ASP A 304 -1.58 3.05 -40.72
N ASN A 305 -2.07 1.80 -40.56
CA ASN A 305 -3.49 1.48 -40.70
C ASN A 305 -4.00 0.60 -39.53
N PRO A 306 -4.29 1.21 -38.37
CA PRO A 306 -4.83 0.50 -37.21
C PRO A 306 -6.18 -0.14 -37.51
N ALA A 307 -6.42 -1.35 -36.98
CA ALA A 307 -7.61 -2.17 -37.30
C ALA A 307 -8.95 -1.53 -36.92
N SER A 308 -8.95 -0.53 -36.04
CA SER A 308 -10.15 0.18 -35.55
C SER A 308 -10.10 1.68 -35.81
N LEU A 309 -9.26 2.13 -36.74
CA LEU A 309 -9.26 3.50 -37.22
C LEU A 309 -10.54 3.77 -38.03
N ILE A 310 -11.27 4.82 -37.68
CA ILE A 310 -12.39 5.31 -38.49
C ILE A 310 -11.87 5.88 -39.81
N SER A 311 -12.39 5.38 -40.93
CA SER A 311 -12.01 5.94 -42.23
C SER A 311 -12.57 7.35 -42.40
N GLN A 312 -11.81 8.22 -43.08
CA GLN A 312 -12.25 9.59 -43.36
C GLN A 312 -13.58 9.62 -44.14
N GLU A 313 -13.74 8.70 -45.09
CA GLU A 313 -14.97 8.52 -45.87
C GLU A 313 -16.16 8.20 -44.97
N LYS A 314 -16.00 7.24 -44.03
CA LYS A 314 -17.06 6.86 -43.09
C LYS A 314 -17.43 8.04 -42.19
N LEU A 315 -16.44 8.74 -41.65
CA LEU A 315 -16.67 9.88 -40.75
C LEU A 315 -17.39 11.03 -41.46
N GLN A 316 -16.95 11.40 -42.67
CA GLN A 316 -17.61 12.44 -43.48
C GLN A 316 -19.06 12.07 -43.80
N ALA A 317 -19.32 10.83 -44.21
CA ALA A 317 -20.67 10.37 -44.49
C ALA A 317 -21.58 10.39 -43.24
N GLN A 318 -21.04 10.12 -42.05
CA GLN A 318 -21.78 10.22 -40.79
C GLN A 318 -22.08 11.67 -40.40
N LEU A 319 -21.13 12.59 -40.60
CA LEU A 319 -21.32 14.02 -40.32
C LEU A 319 -22.39 14.64 -41.22
N ILE A 320 -22.38 14.33 -42.52
CA ILE A 320 -23.41 14.81 -43.46
C ILE A 320 -24.81 14.36 -43.01
N LYS A 321 -24.97 13.08 -42.63
CA LYS A 321 -26.26 12.56 -42.12
C LYS A 321 -26.71 13.28 -40.85
N GLN A 322 -25.77 13.66 -39.99
CA GLN A 322 -26.06 14.42 -38.77
C GLN A 322 -26.54 15.84 -39.09
N GLU A 323 -25.90 16.52 -40.04
CA GLU A 323 -26.30 17.85 -40.52
C GLU A 323 -27.69 17.82 -41.18
N GLU A 324 -27.94 16.84 -42.05
CA GLU A 324 -29.25 16.61 -42.69
C GLU A 324 -30.36 16.31 -41.69
N TYR A 325 -30.05 15.58 -40.60
CA TYR A 325 -31.01 15.35 -39.52
C TYR A 325 -31.35 16.66 -38.81
N ARG A 326 -30.34 17.46 -38.42
CA ARG A 326 -30.55 18.74 -37.72
C ARG A 326 -31.37 19.71 -38.57
N ALA A 327 -31.04 19.84 -39.86
CA ALA A 327 -31.77 20.70 -40.79
C ALA A 327 -33.24 20.30 -40.95
N ARG A 328 -33.58 19.01 -40.84
CA ARG A 328 -34.97 18.51 -40.90
C ARG A 328 -35.76 18.75 -39.61
N THR A 329 -35.10 18.76 -38.46
CA THR A 329 -35.76 19.00 -37.16
C THR A 329 -35.90 20.48 -36.81
N GLU A 330 -35.10 21.35 -37.41
CA GLU A 330 -35.14 22.80 -37.21
C GLU A 330 -36.10 23.53 -38.18
N ALA A 331 -36.58 22.85 -39.24
CA ALA A 331 -37.53 23.35 -40.24
C ALA A 331 -38.99 23.04 -39.89
#